data_AF-A0A3D2B9M4-F1
#
_entry.id   AF-A0A3D2B9M4-F1
#
_cell.length_a   1.000
_cell.length_b   1.000
_cell.length_c   1.000
_cell.angle_alpha   90.00
_cell.angle_beta   90.00
_cell.angle_gamma   90.00
#
_symmetry.space_group_name_H-M   'P 1'
#
loop_
_entity.id
_entity.type
_entity.pdbx_description
1 polymer ?
#
loop_
_entity_poly.entity_id
_entity_poly.type
_entity_poly.pdbx_seq_one_letter_code
_entity_poly.pdbx_strand_id
1 'polypeptide(L)'
;MAAITLSAAGQTIDDASCLRCGNCLFPCPTDAPENLTPTLRNYQADRLVAPFSACITADELLMWHFQYAIRGVALESADHPVWVRAVAELNLTLRQLREPEWQIFPPTPRAVNPLRRHWLHIPEENVQSGRVSAGRRARRALLSSFSEYQLSLSLSLCMACGACARACPENALQITETALAWDPARCTGCNSCTAVCFSAAIRIEHQ
;
A
#
# COMPACT_ATOMS: atom_id res chain seq x y z
N MET A 1 21.36 8.36 -1.14
CA MET A 1 20.66 9.48 -0.48
C MET A 1 19.17 9.21 -0.57
N ALA A 2 18.40 9.52 0.49
CA ALA A 2 16.94 9.39 0.44
C ALA A 2 16.36 10.58 -0.33
N ALA A 3 15.44 10.32 -1.27
CA ALA A 3 14.80 11.37 -2.06
C ALA A 3 13.77 12.19 -1.28
N ILE A 4 13.43 11.77 -0.05
CA ILE A 4 12.42 12.41 0.80
C ILE A 4 13.09 12.85 2.09
N THR A 5 12.92 14.13 2.45
CA THR A 5 13.35 14.68 3.73
C THR A 5 12.13 15.15 4.51
N LEU A 6 12.08 14.79 5.80
CA LEU A 6 11.04 15.23 6.74
C LEU A 6 11.62 16.30 7.65
N SER A 7 10.91 17.41 7.79
CA SER A 7 11.27 18.52 8.68
C SER A 7 10.05 19.02 9.45
N ALA A 8 10.25 19.85 10.47
CA ALA A 8 9.15 20.50 11.18
C ALA A 8 8.29 21.39 10.26
N ALA A 9 8.84 21.87 9.15
CA ALA A 9 8.13 22.68 8.15
C ALA A 9 7.39 21.83 7.08
N GLY A 10 7.48 20.50 7.16
CA GLY A 10 6.85 19.57 6.22
C GLY A 10 7.84 18.65 5.51
N GLN A 11 7.35 18.01 4.45
CA GLN A 11 8.10 17.08 3.61
C GLN A 11 8.63 17.77 2.34
N THR A 12 9.87 17.48 1.97
CA THR A 12 10.43 17.86 0.66
C THR A 12 10.83 16.62 -0.11
N ILE A 13 10.58 16.63 -1.42
CA ILE A 13 11.02 15.59 -2.34
C ILE A 13 12.07 16.22 -3.24
N ASP A 14 13.27 15.64 -3.23
CA ASP A 14 14.33 16.02 -4.16
C ASP A 14 14.06 15.35 -5.51
N ASP A 15 13.65 16.15 -6.50
CA ASP A 15 13.35 15.68 -7.85
C ASP A 15 14.58 15.05 -8.54
N ALA A 16 15.81 15.47 -8.20
CA ALA A 16 17.02 14.90 -8.80
C ALA A 16 17.29 13.47 -8.31
N SER A 17 16.95 13.17 -7.05
CA SER A 17 17.13 11.84 -6.45
C SER A 17 15.88 10.96 -6.52
N CYS A 18 14.71 11.50 -6.87
CA CYS A 18 13.45 10.78 -6.89
C CYS A 18 13.30 9.92 -8.16
N LEU A 19 13.27 8.59 -7.99
CA LEU A 19 13.06 7.65 -9.10
C LEU A 19 11.59 7.54 -9.56
N ARG A 20 10.68 8.31 -8.96
CA ARG A 20 9.23 8.28 -9.23
C ARG A 20 8.61 6.88 -9.14
N CYS A 21 9.13 6.04 -8.24
CA CYS A 21 8.68 4.67 -8.04
C CYS A 21 7.27 4.55 -7.42
N GLY A 22 6.77 5.60 -6.78
CA GLY A 22 5.50 5.58 -6.07
C GLY A 22 5.53 4.84 -4.73
N ASN A 23 6.66 4.28 -4.29
CA ASN A 23 6.74 3.54 -3.03
C ASN A 23 6.29 4.33 -1.81
N CYS A 24 6.51 5.64 -1.77
CA CYS A 24 6.09 6.50 -0.66
C CYS A 24 4.56 6.71 -0.58
N LEU A 25 3.82 6.38 -1.64
CA LEU A 25 2.36 6.51 -1.66
C LEU A 25 1.71 5.43 -0.78
N PHE A 26 2.19 4.19 -0.82
CA PHE A 26 1.60 3.06 -0.10
C PHE A 26 1.67 3.13 1.44
N PRO A 27 2.81 3.49 2.07
CA PRO A 27 2.90 3.58 3.52
C PRO A 27 2.29 4.87 4.08
N CYS A 28 1.89 5.83 3.24
CA CYS A 28 1.40 7.13 3.72
C CYS A 28 0.02 6.95 4.41
N PRO A 29 -0.13 7.38 5.68
CA PRO A 29 -1.39 7.23 6.40
C PRO A 29 -2.44 8.29 6.05
N THR A 30 -2.04 9.36 5.35
CA THR A 30 -2.87 10.54 5.06
C THR A 30 -2.84 10.95 3.59
N ASP A 31 -2.26 10.12 2.71
CA ASP A 31 -2.13 10.39 1.28
C ASP A 31 -1.47 11.75 0.95
N ALA A 32 -0.45 12.11 1.73
CA ALA A 32 0.21 13.41 1.67
C ALA A 32 0.92 13.75 0.34
N PRO A 33 1.50 12.80 -0.43
CA PRO A 33 2.14 13.15 -1.71
C PRO A 33 1.11 13.36 -2.83
N GLU A 34 0.93 14.60 -3.28
CA GLU A 34 -0.06 14.95 -4.31
C GLU A 34 0.46 14.76 -5.76
N ASN A 35 1.77 14.94 -5.99
CA ASN A 35 2.38 14.96 -7.33
C ASN A 35 3.05 13.65 -7.75
N LEU A 36 2.67 12.54 -7.12
CA LEU A 36 3.17 11.21 -7.43
C LEU A 36 2.00 10.30 -7.76
N THR A 37 2.20 9.42 -8.74
CA THR A 37 1.20 8.41 -9.12
C THR A 37 1.80 7.01 -9.02
N PRO A 38 1.00 6.00 -8.69
CA PRO A 38 1.46 4.61 -8.68
C PRO A 38 1.98 4.19 -10.05
N THR A 39 3.03 3.37 -10.05
CA THR A 39 3.66 2.85 -11.27
C THR A 39 2.65 2.06 -12.11
N LEU A 40 2.63 2.31 -13.41
CA LEU A 40 1.85 1.50 -14.36
C LEU A 40 2.49 0.12 -14.48
N ARG A 41 1.70 -0.94 -14.30
CA ARG A 41 2.15 -2.32 -14.44
C ARG A 41 1.43 -3.02 -15.57
N ASN A 42 2.11 -4.00 -16.17
CA ASN A 42 1.52 -4.90 -17.14
C ASN A 42 1.06 -6.18 -16.46
N TYR A 43 -0.07 -6.69 -16.91
CA TYR A 43 -0.61 -7.97 -16.47
C TYR A 43 -1.25 -8.72 -17.62
N GLN A 44 -1.25 -10.04 -17.51
CA GLN A 44 -1.92 -10.94 -18.43
C GLN A 44 -2.64 -11.99 -17.60
N ALA A 45 -3.95 -12.14 -17.85
CA ALA A 45 -4.83 -12.93 -16.99
C ALA A 45 -4.67 -12.51 -15.51
N ASP A 46 -4.29 -13.45 -14.63
CA ASP A 46 -4.15 -13.25 -13.20
C ASP A 46 -2.70 -12.95 -12.75
N ARG A 47 -1.82 -12.48 -13.66
CA ARG A 47 -0.39 -12.37 -13.39
C ARG A 47 0.20 -11.05 -13.83
N LEU A 48 1.05 -10.46 -12.98
CA LEU A 48 1.94 -9.37 -13.40
C LEU A 48 3.02 -9.92 -14.35
N VAL A 49 3.29 -9.18 -15.41
CA VAL A 49 4.27 -9.53 -16.45
C VAL A 49 5.22 -8.37 -16.73
N ALA A 50 6.30 -8.65 -17.46
CA ALA A 50 7.30 -7.65 -17.81
C ALA A 50 6.72 -6.44 -18.57
N PRO A 51 7.36 -5.26 -18.50
CA PRO A 51 8.65 -4.99 -17.85
C PRO A 51 8.51 -4.76 -16.34
N PHE A 52 9.50 -5.27 -15.58
CA PHE A 52 9.56 -5.10 -14.14
C PHE A 52 10.38 -3.86 -13.76
N SER A 53 9.89 -3.06 -12.82
CA SER A 53 10.69 -1.99 -12.24
C SER A 53 11.63 -2.53 -11.17
N ALA A 54 12.65 -1.75 -10.82
CA ALA A 54 13.58 -2.05 -9.73
C ALA A 54 12.93 -2.02 -8.32
N CYS A 55 11.67 -1.60 -8.21
CA CYS A 55 11.01 -1.32 -6.95
C CYS A 55 9.54 -1.75 -6.98
N ILE A 56 9.16 -2.54 -5.98
CA ILE A 56 7.80 -3.02 -5.75
C ILE A 56 7.67 -3.25 -4.23
N THR A 57 6.48 -3.12 -3.69
CA THR A 57 6.23 -3.34 -2.25
C THR A 57 5.10 -4.34 -2.05
N ALA A 58 5.08 -5.02 -0.90
CA ALA A 58 3.99 -5.92 -0.55
C ALA A 58 2.63 -5.21 -0.53
N ASP A 59 2.58 -3.96 -0.05
CA ASP A 59 1.36 -3.14 -0.07
C ASP A 59 0.85 -2.89 -1.50
N GLU A 60 1.73 -2.58 -2.45
CA GLU A 60 1.34 -2.44 -3.87
C GLU A 60 0.74 -3.75 -4.40
N LEU A 61 1.40 -4.87 -4.15
CA LEU A 61 0.92 -6.18 -4.60
C LEU A 61 -0.39 -6.58 -3.93
N LEU A 62 -0.59 -6.22 -2.67
CA LEU A 62 -1.85 -6.43 -1.95
C LEU A 62 -2.99 -5.69 -2.64
N MET A 63 -2.76 -4.45 -3.09
CA MET A 63 -3.77 -3.70 -3.83
C MET A 63 -4.06 -4.36 -5.20
N TRP A 64 -3.05 -4.90 -5.89
CA TRP A 64 -3.26 -5.68 -7.12
C TRP A 64 -4.09 -6.94 -6.87
N HIS A 65 -3.87 -7.62 -5.74
CA HIS A 65 -4.63 -8.79 -5.33
C HIS A 65 -6.12 -8.48 -5.22
N PHE A 66 -6.50 -7.37 -4.56
CA PHE A 66 -7.90 -7.04 -4.31
C PHE A 66 -8.59 -6.28 -5.45
N GLN A 67 -7.88 -5.42 -6.19
CA GLN A 67 -8.50 -4.59 -7.23
C GLN A 67 -8.62 -5.30 -8.58
N TYR A 68 -7.65 -6.16 -8.90
CA TYR A 68 -7.53 -6.78 -10.22
C TYR A 68 -7.57 -8.32 -10.16
N ALA A 69 -7.78 -8.89 -8.97
CA ALA A 69 -7.76 -10.34 -8.76
C ALA A 69 -6.45 -11.02 -9.23
N ILE A 70 -5.31 -10.31 -9.20
CA ILE A 70 -4.01 -10.87 -9.55
C ILE A 70 -3.56 -11.85 -8.47
N ARG A 71 -2.96 -12.98 -8.88
CA ARG A 71 -2.54 -14.11 -8.05
C ARG A 71 -1.11 -14.54 -8.29
N GLY A 72 -0.33 -13.78 -9.06
CA GLY A 72 1.08 -14.09 -9.22
C GLY A 72 1.83 -13.13 -10.11
N VAL A 73 3.08 -13.49 -10.35
CA VAL A 73 3.99 -12.75 -11.24
C VAL A 73 4.78 -13.74 -12.09
N ALA A 74 4.95 -13.44 -13.38
CA ALA A 74 5.73 -14.27 -14.31
C ALA A 74 7.11 -13.64 -14.55
N LEU A 75 8.12 -14.05 -13.77
CA LEU A 75 9.47 -13.48 -13.80
C LEU A 75 10.55 -14.52 -13.57
N GLU A 76 11.78 -14.20 -13.99
CA GLU A 76 12.96 -14.97 -13.60
C GLU A 76 13.41 -14.53 -12.21
N SER A 77 13.34 -15.46 -11.24
CA SER A 77 13.52 -15.14 -9.82
C SER A 77 14.92 -14.65 -9.48
N ALA A 78 15.93 -15.18 -10.18
CA ALA A 78 17.34 -14.81 -9.98
C ALA A 78 17.62 -13.34 -10.34
N ASP A 79 16.92 -12.80 -11.33
CA ASP A 79 17.15 -11.45 -11.86
C ASP A 79 16.36 -10.37 -11.10
N HIS A 80 15.35 -10.78 -10.31
CA HIS A 80 14.41 -9.85 -9.67
C HIS A 80 14.23 -10.12 -8.16
N PRO A 81 15.30 -10.07 -7.34
CA PRO A 81 15.22 -10.38 -5.91
C PRO A 81 14.28 -9.48 -5.11
N VAL A 82 14.12 -8.21 -5.52
CA VAL A 82 13.18 -7.26 -4.88
C VAL A 82 11.73 -7.73 -5.04
N TRP A 83 11.37 -8.27 -6.21
CA TRP A 83 10.03 -8.80 -6.46
C TRP A 83 9.79 -10.09 -5.68
N VAL A 84 10.77 -10.98 -5.64
CA VAL A 84 10.69 -12.22 -4.85
C VAL A 84 10.43 -11.89 -3.37
N ARG A 85 11.16 -10.91 -2.83
CA ARG A 85 10.94 -10.44 -1.45
C ARG A 85 9.55 -9.86 -1.24
N ALA A 86 9.09 -8.98 -2.14
CA ALA A 86 7.76 -8.37 -2.03
C ALA A 86 6.63 -9.41 -2.09
N VAL A 87 6.75 -10.44 -2.94
CA VAL A 87 5.81 -11.56 -3.01
C VAL A 87 5.84 -12.38 -1.71
N ALA A 88 7.02 -12.63 -1.14
CA ALA A 88 7.13 -13.35 0.13
C ALA A 88 6.48 -12.56 1.29
N GLU A 89 6.75 -11.25 1.38
CA GLU A 89 6.13 -10.36 2.38
C GLU A 89 4.60 -10.29 2.19
N LEU A 90 4.14 -10.18 0.94
CA LEU A 90 2.71 -10.24 0.60
C LEU A 90 2.07 -11.54 1.10
N ASN A 91 2.68 -12.69 0.83
CA ASN A 91 2.12 -13.98 1.19
C ASN A 91 1.98 -14.16 2.72
N LEU A 92 2.84 -13.53 3.52
CA LEU A 92 2.65 -13.49 4.98
C LEU A 92 1.35 -12.75 5.34
N THR A 93 1.09 -11.61 4.71
CA THR A 93 -0.15 -10.85 4.89
C THR A 93 -1.36 -11.63 4.39
N LEU A 94 -1.30 -12.24 3.20
CA LEU A 94 -2.40 -13.02 2.63
C LEU A 94 -2.77 -14.22 3.51
N ARG A 95 -1.79 -14.90 4.13
CA ARG A 95 -2.05 -15.97 5.10
C ARG A 95 -2.83 -15.48 6.32
N GLN A 96 -2.47 -14.31 6.87
CA GLN A 96 -3.21 -13.72 7.98
C GLN A 96 -4.66 -13.37 7.59
N LEU A 97 -4.85 -12.91 6.36
CA LEU A 97 -6.15 -12.59 5.78
C LEU A 97 -6.95 -13.82 5.32
N ARG A 98 -6.33 -15.01 5.29
CA ARG A 98 -6.88 -16.25 4.71
C ARG A 98 -7.24 -16.12 3.22
N GLU A 99 -6.43 -15.37 2.49
CA GLU A 99 -6.53 -15.15 1.04
C GLU A 99 -5.56 -16.05 0.27
N PRO A 100 -5.80 -16.32 -1.03
CA PRO A 100 -4.93 -17.18 -1.83
C PRO A 100 -3.56 -16.53 -2.06
N GLU A 101 -2.51 -17.28 -1.71
CA GLU A 101 -1.11 -16.85 -1.85
C GLU A 101 -0.70 -16.67 -3.31
N TRP A 102 0.19 -15.71 -3.54
CA TRP A 102 0.78 -15.47 -4.84
C TRP A 102 1.88 -16.47 -5.17
N GLN A 103 1.94 -16.84 -6.44
CA GLN A 103 2.98 -17.70 -6.98
C GLN A 103 3.88 -16.95 -7.97
N ILE A 104 5.14 -17.39 -8.05
CA ILE A 104 6.09 -16.92 -9.05
C ILE A 104 6.17 -17.96 -10.15
N PHE A 105 5.85 -17.55 -11.37
CA PHE A 105 5.87 -18.39 -12.56
C PHE A 105 7.10 -18.06 -13.41
N PRO A 106 7.62 -19.03 -14.19
CA PRO A 106 8.60 -18.72 -15.21
C PRO A 106 8.03 -17.69 -16.21
N PRO A 107 8.88 -16.83 -16.80
CA PRO A 107 8.42 -15.84 -17.76
C PRO A 107 7.73 -16.54 -18.93
N THR A 108 6.60 -15.99 -19.37
CA THR A 108 5.92 -16.47 -20.58
C THR A 108 6.86 -16.29 -21.77
N PRO A 109 7.14 -17.36 -22.55
CA PRO A 109 8.03 -17.25 -23.71
C PRO A 109 7.51 -16.20 -24.67
N ARG A 110 8.33 -15.17 -24.93
CA ARG A 110 8.04 -14.19 -25.96
C ARG A 110 8.13 -14.92 -27.30
N ALA A 111 7.01 -15.16 -27.97
CA ALA A 111 7.00 -15.74 -29.32
C ALA A 111 7.56 -14.72 -30.32
N VAL A 112 8.89 -14.60 -30.37
CA VAL A 112 9.58 -13.73 -31.32
C VAL A 112 9.61 -14.42 -32.67
N ASN A 113 8.62 -14.15 -33.54
CA ASN A 113 8.68 -14.64 -34.92
C ASN A 113 9.78 -13.88 -35.69
N PRO A 114 10.89 -14.54 -36.07
CA PRO A 114 12.05 -13.86 -36.59
C PRO A 114 11.83 -13.23 -37.98
N LEU A 115 10.83 -13.70 -38.73
CA LEU A 115 10.47 -13.19 -40.06
C LEU A 115 9.56 -11.97 -40.03
N ARG A 116 9.02 -11.59 -38.86
CA ARG A 116 8.07 -10.47 -38.69
C ARG A 116 8.69 -9.21 -38.08
N ARG A 117 10.01 -9.17 -37.90
CA ARG A 117 10.76 -8.10 -37.20
C ARG A 117 10.73 -6.74 -37.91
N HIS A 118 10.29 -6.67 -39.16
CA HIS A 118 10.52 -5.49 -39.99
C HIS A 118 9.35 -4.49 -40.03
N TRP A 119 8.09 -4.88 -39.78
CA TRP A 119 6.95 -3.98 -40.12
C TRP A 119 5.75 -3.88 -39.17
N LEU A 120 5.67 -4.55 -38.02
CA LEU A 120 4.47 -4.44 -37.18
C LEU A 120 4.76 -4.39 -35.67
N HIS A 121 4.32 -3.31 -35.01
CA HIS A 121 3.91 -3.33 -33.61
C HIS A 121 2.67 -4.23 -33.48
N ILE A 122 2.87 -5.54 -33.49
CA ILE A 122 1.78 -6.46 -33.15
C ILE A 122 1.62 -6.37 -31.63
N PRO A 123 0.49 -5.87 -31.11
CA PRO A 123 0.23 -5.91 -29.67
C PRO A 123 0.27 -7.38 -29.21
N GLU A 124 0.99 -7.65 -28.11
CA GLU A 124 0.99 -8.98 -27.49
C GLU A 124 -0.47 -9.34 -27.16
N GLU A 125 -0.96 -10.47 -27.69
CA GLU A 125 -2.32 -10.92 -27.45
C GLU A 125 -2.56 -11.03 -25.93
N ASN A 126 -3.45 -10.17 -25.42
CA ASN A 126 -3.98 -10.15 -24.06
C ASN A 126 -3.11 -9.55 -22.94
N VAL A 127 -2.08 -8.75 -23.25
CA VAL A 127 -1.40 -7.95 -22.21
C VAL A 127 -2.16 -6.64 -21.96
N GLN A 128 -2.54 -6.42 -20.70
CA GLN A 128 -3.21 -5.21 -20.23
C GLN A 128 -2.26 -4.40 -19.34
N SER A 129 -2.53 -3.11 -19.21
CA SER A 129 -1.79 -2.23 -18.29
C SER A 129 -2.74 -1.57 -17.32
N GLY A 130 -2.33 -1.41 -16.06
CA GLY A 130 -3.16 -0.81 -15.02
C GLY A 130 -2.34 -0.20 -13.90
N ARG A 131 -3.04 0.53 -13.02
CA ARG A 131 -2.50 1.10 -11.80
C ARG A 131 -3.46 0.79 -10.68
N VAL A 132 -2.92 0.54 -9.50
CA VAL A 132 -3.72 0.38 -8.28
C VAL A 132 -3.82 1.71 -7.55
N SER A 133 -4.90 1.93 -6.79
CA SER A 133 -4.93 3.04 -5.84
C SER A 133 -3.91 2.80 -4.72
N ALA A 134 -3.13 3.83 -4.38
CA ALA A 134 -2.16 3.75 -3.29
C ALA A 134 -2.68 4.45 -2.03
N GLY A 135 -1.91 4.33 -0.93
CA GLY A 135 -2.25 4.94 0.35
C GLY A 135 -2.94 3.99 1.31
N ARG A 136 -2.71 4.19 2.61
CA ARG A 136 -3.37 3.37 3.63
C ARG A 136 -4.89 3.57 3.61
N ARG A 137 -5.39 4.76 3.24
CA ARG A 137 -6.84 5.01 3.11
C ARG A 137 -7.48 4.10 2.08
N ALA A 138 -6.87 4.02 0.89
CA ALA A 138 -7.36 3.15 -0.17
C ALA A 138 -7.31 1.67 0.25
N ARG A 139 -6.24 1.26 0.96
CA ARG A 139 -6.15 -0.08 1.53
C ARG A 139 -7.26 -0.36 2.55
N ARG A 140 -7.55 0.58 3.45
CA ARG A 140 -8.63 0.47 4.45
C ARG A 140 -10.01 0.36 3.80
N ALA A 141 -10.24 1.08 2.71
CA ALA A 141 -11.50 0.99 1.96
C ALA A 141 -11.75 -0.41 1.38
N LEU A 142 -10.69 -1.14 1.02
CA LEU A 142 -10.78 -2.52 0.50
C LEU A 142 -10.76 -3.58 1.61
N LEU A 143 -9.97 -3.38 2.66
CA LEU A 143 -9.78 -4.34 3.75
C LEU A 143 -10.40 -3.85 5.07
N SER A 144 -11.69 -3.48 5.05
CA SER A 144 -12.38 -2.98 6.25
C SER A 144 -12.49 -4.02 7.38
N SER A 145 -12.47 -5.31 7.04
CA SER A 145 -12.65 -6.41 8.00
C SER A 145 -11.38 -6.78 8.78
N PHE A 146 -10.23 -6.21 8.41
CA PHE A 146 -8.95 -6.47 9.07
C PHE A 146 -8.36 -5.13 9.49
N SER A 147 -7.78 -5.00 10.69
CA SER A 147 -7.04 -3.78 11.06
C SER A 147 -5.66 -4.14 11.55
N GLU A 148 -4.66 -3.37 11.12
CA GLU A 148 -3.27 -3.54 11.55
C GLU A 148 -3.00 -2.80 12.87
N TYR A 149 -3.99 -2.07 13.39
CA TYR A 149 -3.80 -1.15 14.50
C TYR A 149 -4.72 -1.48 15.66
N GLN A 150 -4.15 -1.39 16.86
CA GLN A 150 -4.87 -1.47 18.11
C GLN A 150 -4.85 -0.13 18.82
N LEU A 151 -5.99 0.24 19.41
CA LEU A 151 -6.12 1.40 20.27
C LEU A 151 -5.98 0.99 21.74
N SER A 152 -5.11 1.67 22.46
CA SER A 152 -4.98 1.58 23.91
C SER A 152 -5.41 2.90 24.56
N LEU A 153 -6.36 2.83 25.51
CA LEU A 153 -6.93 3.98 26.21
C LEU A 153 -6.80 3.81 27.73
N SER A 154 -6.11 4.74 28.38
CA SER A 154 -6.05 4.83 29.83
C SER A 154 -7.24 5.62 30.37
N LEU A 155 -8.20 4.92 30.97
CA LEU A 155 -9.40 5.54 31.54
C LEU A 155 -9.09 6.46 32.73
N SER A 156 -8.01 6.21 33.48
CA SER A 156 -7.60 7.07 34.60
C SER A 156 -7.01 8.42 34.16
N LEU A 157 -6.49 8.50 32.93
CA LEU A 157 -5.91 9.72 32.36
C LEU A 157 -6.85 10.42 31.37
N CYS A 158 -7.86 9.72 30.86
CA CYS A 158 -8.80 10.25 29.90
C CYS A 158 -9.83 11.17 30.58
N MET A 159 -9.92 12.41 30.11
CA MET A 159 -10.91 13.39 30.60
C MET A 159 -12.10 13.57 29.64
N ALA A 160 -12.28 12.66 28.67
CA ALA A 160 -13.38 12.69 27.70
C ALA A 160 -13.56 14.02 26.92
N CYS A 161 -12.48 14.76 26.66
CA CYS A 161 -12.56 16.12 26.06
C CYS A 161 -12.84 16.15 24.54
N GLY A 162 -12.74 15.01 23.85
CA GLY A 162 -13.02 14.89 22.41
C GLY A 162 -11.96 15.43 21.46
N ALA A 163 -10.79 15.85 21.96
CA ALA A 163 -9.71 16.30 21.09
C ALA A 163 -9.28 15.23 20.08
N CYS A 164 -9.13 13.98 20.53
CA CYS A 164 -8.74 12.86 19.68
C CYS A 164 -9.76 12.55 18.58
N ALA A 165 -11.06 12.61 18.89
CA ALA A 165 -12.13 12.40 17.91
C ALA A 165 -12.15 13.52 16.85
N ARG A 166 -12.06 14.78 17.27
CA ARG A 166 -12.02 15.93 16.34
C ARG A 166 -10.76 15.95 15.47
N ALA A 167 -9.63 15.49 15.99
CA ALA A 167 -8.37 15.47 15.26
C ALA A 167 -8.21 14.26 14.34
N CYS A 168 -9.12 13.27 14.39
CA CYS A 168 -9.01 12.06 13.59
C CYS A 168 -9.49 12.36 12.15
N PRO A 169 -8.60 12.43 11.14
CA PRO A 169 -9.00 12.76 9.78
C PRO A 169 -9.86 11.66 9.14
N GLU A 170 -9.71 10.43 9.63
CA GLU A 170 -10.45 9.27 9.15
C GLU A 170 -11.79 9.08 9.87
N ASN A 171 -12.11 9.91 10.87
CA ASN A 171 -13.23 9.72 11.79
C ASN A 171 -13.33 8.29 12.37
N ALA A 172 -12.18 7.66 12.64
CA ALA A 172 -12.09 6.36 13.31
C ALA A 172 -12.45 6.44 14.81
N LEU A 173 -12.59 7.64 15.35
CA LEU A 173 -12.90 7.92 16.75
C LEU A 173 -14.17 8.76 16.84
N GLN A 174 -15.09 8.36 17.71
CA GLN A 174 -16.31 9.11 18.02
C GLN A 174 -16.50 9.20 19.53
N ILE A 175 -16.87 10.38 20.04
CA ILE A 175 -17.29 10.51 21.43
C ILE A 175 -18.80 10.31 21.50
N THR A 176 -19.21 9.35 22.32
CA THR A 176 -20.60 9.16 22.76
C THR A 176 -20.77 9.75 24.17
N GLU A 177 -22.00 9.79 24.67
CA GLU A 177 -22.28 10.28 26.03
C GLU A 177 -21.52 9.52 27.12
N THR A 178 -21.19 8.25 26.89
CA THR A 178 -20.61 7.35 27.90
C THR A 178 -19.19 6.90 27.61
N ALA A 179 -18.72 6.97 26.35
CA ALA A 179 -17.41 6.41 25.97
C ALA A 179 -16.84 6.96 24.65
N LEU A 180 -15.55 6.72 24.44
CA LEU A 180 -14.88 6.86 23.15
C LEU A 180 -15.11 5.58 22.33
N ALA A 181 -15.89 5.68 21.26
CA ALA A 181 -16.07 4.63 20.29
C ALA A 181 -14.92 4.64 19.27
N TRP A 182 -14.45 3.43 18.90
CA TRP A 182 -13.35 3.21 17.97
C TRP A 182 -13.81 2.31 16.82
N ASP A 183 -13.55 2.75 15.60
CA ASP A 183 -13.71 1.95 14.39
C ASP A 183 -12.31 1.56 13.84
N PRO A 184 -11.84 0.33 14.12
CA PRO A 184 -10.53 -0.12 13.67
C PRO A 184 -10.42 -0.21 12.14
N ALA A 185 -11.54 -0.36 11.42
CA ALA A 185 -11.55 -0.47 9.96
C ALA A 185 -11.10 0.82 9.28
N ARG A 186 -11.29 1.96 9.95
CA ARG A 186 -10.98 3.29 9.41
C ARG A 186 -9.61 3.83 9.84
N CYS A 187 -8.98 3.22 10.84
CA CYS A 187 -7.69 3.69 11.31
C CYS A 187 -6.57 3.44 10.31
N THR A 188 -5.85 4.50 9.93
CA THR A 188 -4.63 4.40 9.11
C THR A 188 -3.33 4.42 9.91
N GLY A 189 -3.41 4.50 11.24
CA GLY A 189 -2.24 4.62 12.12
C GLY A 189 -1.52 5.97 12.00
N CYS A 190 -2.23 7.05 11.64
CA CYS A 190 -1.66 8.40 11.48
C CYS A 190 -1.20 9.07 12.79
N ASN A 191 -1.60 8.52 13.94
CA ASN A 191 -1.25 9.02 15.28
C ASN A 191 -1.70 10.46 15.61
N SER A 192 -2.55 11.10 14.79
CA SER A 192 -3.10 12.43 15.08
C SER A 192 -3.79 12.48 16.44
N CYS A 193 -4.52 11.42 16.81
CA CYS A 193 -5.19 11.31 18.11
C CYS A 193 -4.22 11.27 19.31
N THR A 194 -3.08 10.59 19.17
CA THR A 194 -2.02 10.55 20.19
C THR A 194 -1.32 11.90 20.29
N ALA A 195 -1.03 12.55 19.17
CA ALA A 195 -0.36 13.86 19.15
C ALA A 195 -1.17 14.96 19.84
N VAL A 196 -2.50 14.98 19.72
CA VAL A 196 -3.36 15.99 20.35
C VAL A 196 -3.75 15.68 21.80
N CYS A 197 -3.45 14.48 22.29
CA CYS A 197 -3.87 14.06 23.62
C CYS A 197 -2.93 14.62 24.69
N PHE A 198 -3.30 15.78 25.26
CA PHE A 198 -2.50 16.44 26.30
C PHE A 198 -2.20 15.55 27.52
N SER A 199 -3.15 14.72 27.95
CA SER A 199 -2.94 13.79 29.08
C SER A 199 -2.25 12.48 28.70
N ALA A 200 -1.85 12.32 27.43
CA ALA A 200 -1.23 11.11 26.89
C ALA A 200 -2.00 9.81 27.16
N ALA A 201 -3.33 9.91 27.23
CA ALA A 201 -4.23 8.80 27.59
C ALA A 201 -4.47 7.80 26.44
N ILE A 202 -4.13 8.13 25.19
CA ILE A 202 -4.44 7.32 24.00
C ILE A 202 -3.17 6.98 23.20
N ARG A 203 -3.04 5.72 22.80
CA ARG A 203 -1.96 5.21 21.93
C ARG A 203 -2.51 4.32 20.83
N ILE A 204 -1.86 4.35 19.67
CA ILE A 204 -2.10 3.43 18.56
C ILE A 204 -0.85 2.56 18.39
N GLU A 205 -1.04 1.25 18.34
CA GLU A 205 0.03 0.26 18.23
C GLU A 205 -0.21 -0.61 16.99
N HIS A 206 0.87 -1.08 16.35
CA HIS A 206 0.78 -2.05 15.26
C HIS A 206 0.65 -3.45 15.85
N GLN A 207 -0.30 -4.24 15.33
CA GLN A 207 -0.50 -5.65 15.72
C GLN A 207 0.55 -6.58 15.11
#